data_AF-A0A134CF07-F1
#
_entry.id   AF-A0A134CF07-F1
#
_cell.length_a   1.000
_cell.length_b   1.000
_cell.length_c   1.000
_cell.angle_alpha   90.00
_cell.angle_beta   90.00
_cell.angle_gamma   90.00
#
_symmetry.space_group_name_H-M   'P 1'
#
loop_
_entity.id
_entity.type
_entity.pdbx_description
1 polymer ?
#
loop_
_entity_poly.entity_id
_entity_poly.type
_entity_poly.pdbx_seq_one_letter_code
_entity_poly.pdbx_strand_id
1 'polypeptide(L)'
;MLGDLSAKYESNGNCSCISNNPGDAGGKSYGMYQFASKPGTLQDYCMWLIQRGYWFGKELRKYQLCSKDFDVAWKWLSQTNTKDFAASQHEYIKSKFYDIA
;
A
#
# COMPACT_ATOMS: atom_id res chain seq x y z
N MET A 1 12.84 -17.59 6.01
CA MET A 1 12.46 -16.40 5.21
C MET A 1 11.09 -16.69 4.65
N LEU A 2 10.05 -15.90 4.94
CA LEU A 2 8.67 -16.39 4.77
C LEU A 2 7.97 -15.77 3.54
N GLY A 3 8.29 -16.00 2.26
CA GLY A 3 9.32 -16.76 1.58
C GLY A 3 9.49 -16.18 0.17
N ASP A 4 10.75 -15.93 -0.20
CA ASP A 4 11.30 -15.58 -1.52
C ASP A 4 10.68 -14.40 -2.29
N LEU A 5 10.90 -13.20 -1.73
CA LEU A 5 10.39 -11.94 -2.26
C LEU A 5 8.82 -11.98 -2.12
N SER A 6 8.06 -10.90 -2.11
CA SER A 6 7.59 -10.42 -3.39
C SER A 6 7.66 -11.51 -4.48
N ALA A 7 6.90 -12.62 -4.49
CA ALA A 7 7.04 -13.65 -5.53
C ALA A 7 6.49 -13.08 -6.86
N LYS A 8 7.29 -12.17 -7.45
CA LYS A 8 7.01 -11.12 -8.43
C LYS A 8 5.98 -10.03 -8.10
N TYR A 9 5.68 -9.79 -6.81
CA TYR A 9 4.67 -8.88 -6.23
C TYR A 9 3.24 -9.39 -6.44
N GLU A 10 2.42 -9.48 -5.39
CA GLU A 10 1.10 -10.15 -5.36
C GLU A 10 0.08 -9.64 -6.40
N SER A 11 0.36 -8.51 -7.05
CA SER A 11 -0.41 -7.94 -8.16
C SER A 11 0.38 -7.87 -9.49
N ASN A 12 1.39 -8.73 -9.67
CA ASN A 12 2.36 -8.69 -10.77
C ASN A 12 3.14 -7.36 -10.89
N GLY A 13 3.41 -6.73 -9.74
CA GLY A 13 4.17 -5.47 -9.63
C GLY A 13 3.31 -4.22 -9.73
N ASN A 14 1.98 -4.37 -9.77
CA ASN A 14 1.09 -3.24 -9.96
C ASN A 14 0.85 -2.46 -8.66
N CYS A 15 1.59 -1.36 -8.46
CA CYS A 15 1.40 -0.45 -7.34
C CYS A 15 0.04 0.27 -7.31
N SER A 16 -0.69 0.27 -8.44
CA SER A 16 -2.04 0.84 -8.56
C SER A 16 -3.17 -0.13 -8.18
N CYS A 17 -2.86 -1.41 -7.92
CA CYS A 17 -3.87 -2.45 -7.73
C CYS A 17 -4.82 -2.10 -6.58
N ILE A 18 -6.12 -2.29 -6.79
CA ILE A 18 -7.16 -2.16 -5.78
C ILE A 18 -8.08 -3.36 -5.95
N SER A 19 -8.15 -4.20 -4.94
CA SER A 19 -9.02 -5.38 -4.90
C SER A 19 -10.14 -5.13 -3.91
N ASN A 20 -11.39 -5.37 -4.34
CA ASN A 20 -12.58 -5.12 -3.53
C ASN A 20 -13.62 -6.21 -3.77
N ASN A 21 -13.38 -7.42 -3.23
CA ASN A 21 -14.36 -8.50 -3.37
C ASN A 21 -15.37 -8.42 -2.21
N PRO A 22 -16.68 -8.39 -2.51
CA PRO A 22 -17.72 -8.49 -1.50
C PRO A 22 -17.54 -9.78 -0.68
N GLY A 23 -17.48 -9.65 0.65
CA GLY A 23 -17.32 -10.79 1.56
C GLY A 23 -15.88 -11.09 1.98
N ASP A 24 -14.87 -10.42 1.44
CA ASP A 24 -13.48 -10.65 1.84
C ASP A 24 -13.25 -10.30 3.32
N ALA A 25 -12.70 -11.27 4.06
CA ALA A 25 -12.36 -11.13 5.48
C ALA A 25 -11.33 -10.04 5.73
N GLY A 26 -10.49 -9.71 4.73
CA GLY A 26 -9.49 -8.64 4.77
C GLY A 26 -10.01 -7.24 4.40
N GLY A 27 -11.22 -7.14 3.86
CA GLY A 27 -11.75 -5.88 3.31
C GLY A 27 -11.04 -5.51 2.01
N LYS A 28 -11.16 -4.25 1.60
CA LYS A 28 -10.48 -3.75 0.39
C LYS A 28 -8.96 -3.78 0.60
N SER A 29 -8.22 -4.16 -0.44
CA SER A 29 -6.76 -4.31 -0.44
C SER A 29 -6.09 -3.50 -1.55
N TYR A 30 -4.86 -3.03 -1.30
CA TYR A 30 -4.19 -2.05 -2.16
C TYR A 30 -2.72 -2.36 -2.46
N GLY A 31 -2.28 -1.99 -3.66
CA GLY A 31 -0.87 -1.97 -4.05
C GLY A 31 -0.27 -3.33 -4.33
N MET A 32 1.04 -3.32 -4.56
CA MET A 32 1.84 -4.49 -4.98
C MET A 32 1.81 -5.65 -3.99
N TYR A 33 1.56 -5.33 -2.73
CA TYR A 33 1.56 -6.23 -1.58
C TYR A 33 0.19 -6.34 -0.92
N GLN A 34 -0.86 -5.93 -1.64
CA GLN A 34 -2.26 -6.05 -1.24
C GLN A 34 -2.52 -5.67 0.24
N PHE A 35 -2.10 -4.46 0.63
CA PHE A 35 -2.30 -3.95 1.99
C PHE A 35 -3.80 -3.92 2.32
N ALA A 36 -4.20 -4.77 3.24
CA ALA A 36 -5.58 -5.02 3.60
C ALA A 36 -6.08 -4.01 4.64
N SER A 37 -7.32 -3.57 4.47
CA SER A 37 -7.94 -2.55 5.32
C SER A 37 -8.42 -3.07 6.66
N LYS A 38 -9.06 -4.25 6.73
CA LYS A 38 -9.56 -4.81 8.00
C LYS A 38 -8.45 -5.25 8.96
N PRO A 39 -7.35 -5.89 8.50
CA PRO A 39 -6.21 -6.21 9.37
C PRO A 39 -5.35 -4.98 9.74
N GLY A 40 -5.63 -3.81 9.15
CA GLY A 40 -4.94 -2.55 9.47
C GLY A 40 -3.64 -2.30 8.70
N THR A 41 -3.15 -3.22 7.88
CA THR A 41 -1.86 -3.06 7.18
C THR A 41 -1.84 -1.88 6.19
N LEU A 42 -3.00 -1.54 5.60
CA LEU A 42 -3.17 -0.33 4.80
C LEU A 42 -2.99 0.95 5.63
N GLN A 43 -3.57 0.98 6.83
CA GLN A 43 -3.48 2.12 7.73
C GLN A 43 -2.04 2.31 8.19
N ASP A 44 -1.38 1.23 8.59
CA ASP A 44 0.02 1.24 9.02
C ASP A 44 0.95 1.75 7.92
N TYR A 45 0.74 1.31 6.67
CA TYR A 45 1.49 1.83 5.52
C TYR A 45 1.31 3.34 5.35
N CYS A 46 0.07 3.84 5.40
CA CYS A 46 -0.19 5.29 5.29
C CYS A 46 0.46 6.09 6.42
N MET A 47 0.46 5.58 7.65
CA MET A 47 1.13 6.20 8.79
C MET A 47 2.65 6.19 8.61
N TRP A 48 3.21 5.06 8.17
CA TRP A 48 4.63 4.93 7.89
C TRP A 48 5.10 5.92 6.82
N LEU A 49 4.33 6.11 5.75
CA LEU A 49 4.62 7.12 4.72
C LEU A 49 4.79 8.52 5.31
N ILE A 50 3.87 8.91 6.21
CA ILE A 50 3.91 10.21 6.87
C ILE A 50 5.16 10.32 7.76
N GLN A 51 5.47 9.27 8.53
CA GLN A 51 6.63 9.24 9.43
C GLN A 51 7.96 9.34 8.67
N ARG A 52 8.04 8.74 7.47
CA ARG A 52 9.22 8.76 6.60
C ARG A 52 9.32 10.02 5.73
N GLY A 53 8.34 10.93 5.82
CA GLY A 53 8.36 12.19 5.10
C GLY A 53 7.91 12.11 3.64
N TYR A 54 7.31 11.00 3.20
CA TYR A 54 6.70 10.93 1.88
C TYR A 54 5.49 11.88 1.82
N TRP A 55 5.57 12.88 0.95
CA TRP A 55 4.53 13.91 0.84
C TRP A 55 3.15 13.32 0.54
N PHE A 56 3.12 12.23 -0.24
CA PHE A 56 1.88 11.56 -0.63
C PHE A 56 1.22 10.77 0.51
N GLY A 57 1.93 10.51 1.61
CA GLY A 57 1.29 10.02 2.85
C GLY A 57 0.30 11.04 3.42
N LYS A 58 0.65 12.33 3.36
CA LYS A 58 -0.26 13.42 3.77
C LYS A 58 -1.39 13.61 2.77
N GLU A 59 -1.15 13.38 1.48
CA GLU A 59 -2.18 13.43 0.45
C GLU A 59 -3.25 12.36 0.66
N LEU A 60 -2.84 11.10 0.88
CA LEU A 60 -3.76 9.99 1.16
C LEU A 60 -4.58 10.24 2.43
N ARG A 61 -4.00 10.87 3.45
CA ARG A 61 -4.67 11.18 4.73
C ARG A 61 -5.83 12.17 4.61
N LYS A 62 -5.96 12.89 3.50
CA LYS A 62 -7.11 13.80 3.27
C LYS A 62 -8.42 13.04 3.09
N TYR A 63 -8.34 11.75 2.74
CA TYR A 63 -9.50 10.93 2.40
C TYR A 63 -9.67 9.81 3.42
N GLN A 64 -10.92 9.47 3.71
CA GLN A 64 -11.22 8.30 4.53
C GLN A 64 -10.68 7.03 3.85
N LEU A 65 -10.01 6.17 4.62
CA LEU A 65 -9.52 4.88 4.13
C LEU A 65 -10.65 4.11 3.43
N CYS A 66 -10.33 3.52 2.29
CA CYS A 66 -11.26 2.75 1.46
C CYS A 66 -12.40 3.50 0.77
N SER A 67 -12.50 4.82 0.96
CA SER A 67 -13.46 5.66 0.25
C SER A 67 -13.16 5.76 -1.25
N LYS A 68 -14.15 6.23 -2.02
CA LYS A 68 -13.99 6.46 -3.46
C LYS A 68 -12.87 7.48 -3.75
N ASP A 69 -12.78 8.54 -2.95
CA ASP A 69 -11.76 9.57 -3.14
C ASP A 69 -10.36 9.05 -2.77
N PHE A 70 -10.27 8.17 -1.78
CA PHE A 70 -9.03 7.46 -1.48
C PHE A 70 -8.58 6.57 -2.65
N ASP A 71 -9.50 5.83 -3.28
CA ASP A 71 -9.18 5.01 -4.47
C ASP A 71 -8.67 5.88 -5.63
N VAL A 72 -9.30 7.03 -5.84
CA VAL A 72 -8.89 7.99 -6.86
C VAL A 72 -7.49 8.53 -6.57
N ALA A 73 -7.22 8.94 -5.33
CA ALA A 73 -5.90 9.43 -4.93
C ALA A 73 -4.83 8.34 -5.06
N TRP A 74 -5.13 7.10 -4.67
CA TRP A 74 -4.22 5.96 -4.83
C TRP A 74 -3.83 5.73 -6.29
N LYS A 75 -4.82 5.69 -7.19
CA LYS A 75 -4.58 5.54 -8.63
C LYS A 75 -3.81 6.71 -9.21
N TRP A 76 -4.18 7.93 -8.84
CA TRP A 76 -3.47 9.14 -9.28
C TRP A 76 -1.99 9.10 -8.88
N LEU A 77 -1.67 8.77 -7.62
CA LEU A 77 -0.28 8.63 -7.15
C LEU A 77 0.48 7.54 -7.89
N SER A 78 -0.16 6.41 -8.19
CA SER A 78 0.46 5.32 -8.94
C SER A 78 0.82 5.70 -10.38
N GLN A 79 0.19 6.75 -10.94
CA GLN A 79 0.41 7.23 -12.31
C GLN A 79 1.35 8.45 -12.35
N THR A 80 1.22 9.37 -11.39
CA THR A 80 2.00 10.61 -11.36
C THR A 80 3.30 10.50 -10.58
N ASN A 81 3.36 9.55 -9.63
CA ASN A 81 4.49 9.32 -8.76
C ASN A 81 4.92 7.85 -8.75
N THR A 82 4.81 7.16 -9.90
CA THR A 82 4.93 5.70 -10.02
C THR A 82 6.18 5.12 -9.36
N LYS A 83 7.35 5.72 -9.60
CA LYS A 83 8.63 5.20 -9.09
C LYS A 83 8.70 5.26 -7.57
N ASP A 84 8.50 6.45 -7.00
CA ASP A 84 8.58 6.68 -5.56
C ASP A 84 7.44 5.95 -4.83
N PHE A 85 6.24 5.92 -5.41
CA PHE A 85 5.11 5.22 -4.83
C PHE A 85 5.36 3.71 -4.80
N ALA A 86 5.82 3.11 -5.90
CA ALA A 86 6.19 1.69 -5.92
C ALA A 86 7.36 1.39 -4.95
N ALA A 87 8.42 2.20 -4.96
CA ALA A 87 9.55 2.04 -4.07
C ALA A 87 9.12 2.08 -2.59
N SER A 88 8.27 3.03 -2.21
CA SER A 88 7.79 3.15 -0.83
C SER A 88 6.97 1.94 -0.34
N GLN A 89 6.18 1.29 -1.22
CA GLN A 89 5.48 0.05 -0.88
C GLN A 89 6.46 -1.10 -0.61
N HIS A 90 7.53 -1.18 -1.42
CA HIS A 90 8.60 -2.17 -1.22
C HIS A 90 9.39 -1.90 0.06
N GLU A 91 9.79 -0.65 0.30
CA GLU A 91 10.54 -0.24 1.48
C GLU A 91 9.75 -0.47 2.77
N TYR A 92 8.43 -0.19 2.77
CA TYR A 92 7.58 -0.47 3.92
C TYR A 92 7.61 -1.95 4.31
N ILE A 93 7.40 -2.85 3.34
CA ILE A 93 7.48 -4.30 3.57
C ILE A 93 8.88 -4.68 4.06
N LYS A 94 9.94 -4.16 3.44
CA LYS A 94 11.31 -4.42 3.88
C LYS A 94 11.51 -4.03 5.35
N SER A 95 11.05 -2.84 5.75
CA SER A 95 11.20 -2.35 7.14
C SER A 95 10.43 -3.20 8.17
N LYS A 96 9.33 -3.85 7.76
CA LYS A 96 8.53 -4.72 8.65
C LYS A 96 9.12 -6.11 8.82
N PHE A 97 9.88 -6.62 7.85
CA PHE A 97 10.33 -8.02 7.83
C PHE A 97 11.85 -8.22 7.85
N TYR A 98 12.66 -7.20 7.55
CA TYR A 98 14.12 -7.31 7.50
C TYR A 98 14.87 -6.52 8.58
N ASP A 99 14.34 -5.39 9.06
CA ASP A 99 15.05 -4.54 10.03
C ASP A 99 14.83 -4.96 11.50
N ILE A 100 14.22 -6.13 11.75
CA ILE A 100 13.99 -6.70 13.10
C ILE A 100 14.88 -7.96 13.34
N ALA A 101 15.88 -8.20 12.48
CA ALA A 101 16.83 -9.31 12.62
C ALA A 101 18.14 -8.88 13.29
#